data_AF-A0A542E0N1-F1
#
_entry.id   AF-A0A542E0N1-F1
#
_cell.length_a   1.000
_cell.length_b   1.000
_cell.length_c   1.000
_cell.angle_alpha   90.00
_cell.angle_beta   90.00
_cell.angle_gamma   90.00
#
_symmetry.space_group_name_H-M   'P 1'
#
loop_
_entity.id
_entity.type
_entity.pdbx_description
1 polymer ?
#
loop_
_entity_poly.entity_id
_entity_poly.type
_entity_poly.pdbx_seq_one_letter_code
_entity_poly.pdbx_strand_id
1 'polypeptide(L)'
;MTDQHTAVVRQVTTWRTTVAAEHDTQPLLGDDVVLAATHFLPDHAGVAVVLECTDGSLEVLGASGPHAEIVAGEHRSRTSGRVFHFSGSLLLEEEVTVATLLTTTSVDVVEGLGGTPVDPSAVLVTRRFVRPTFTGGRLRLLVRPAAGGRVACFEQPDPTPCCAAHS
;
A
#
# COMPACT_ATOMS: atom_id res chain seq x y z
N MET A 1 1.31 -37.75 12.52
CA MET A 1 2.06 -37.90 11.25
C MET A 1 1.04 -38.35 10.23
N THR A 2 0.25 -37.45 9.67
CA THR A 2 0.66 -36.49 8.64
C THR A 2 -0.11 -35.19 8.80
N ASP A 3 0.60 -34.06 8.91
CA ASP A 3 -0.01 -32.73 8.95
C ASP A 3 -0.32 -32.29 7.51
N GLN A 4 -1.60 -32.06 7.25
CA GLN A 4 -2.06 -31.54 5.97
C GLN A 4 -1.77 -30.04 5.94
N HIS A 5 -0.57 -29.67 5.51
CA HIS A 5 -0.28 -28.29 5.12
C HIS A 5 -1.22 -27.91 3.97
N THR A 6 -2.25 -27.15 4.34
CA THR A 6 -3.23 -26.51 3.48
C THR A 6 -2.52 -25.60 2.49
N ALA A 7 -2.09 -26.15 1.36
CA ALA A 7 -1.83 -25.37 0.16
C ALA A 7 -3.19 -24.98 -0.42
N VAL A 8 -3.78 -23.89 0.11
CA VAL A 8 -4.84 -23.19 -0.62
C VAL A 8 -4.21 -22.80 -1.94
N VAL A 9 -4.63 -23.46 -3.02
CA VAL A 9 -4.37 -23.01 -4.37
C VAL A 9 -5.02 -21.63 -4.47
N ARG A 10 -4.22 -20.58 -4.28
CA ARG A 10 -4.65 -19.21 -4.50
C ARG A 10 -4.87 -19.08 -6.01
N GLN A 11 -6.12 -19.22 -6.43
CA GLN A 11 -6.49 -19.05 -7.83
C GLN A 11 -6.03 -17.66 -8.29
N VAL A 12 -5.60 -17.55 -9.55
CA VAL A 12 -5.30 -16.25 -10.15
C VAL A 12 -6.61 -15.48 -10.26
N THR A 13 -6.85 -14.59 -9.30
CA THR A 13 -7.96 -13.64 -9.34
C THR A 13 -7.46 -12.42 -10.11
N THR A 14 -8.05 -12.14 -11.28
CA THR A 14 -7.72 -10.93 -12.03
C THR A 14 -8.55 -9.76 -11.51
N TRP A 15 -7.93 -8.80 -10.84
CA TRP A 15 -8.60 -7.59 -10.37
C TRP A 15 -8.49 -6.46 -11.39
N ARG A 16 -9.53 -5.61 -11.45
CA ARG A 16 -9.55 -4.40 -12.29
C ARG A 16 -9.32 -3.11 -11.50
N THR A 17 -9.45 -3.16 -10.18
CA THR A 17 -9.33 -1.99 -9.29
C THR A 17 -8.48 -2.37 -8.08
N THR A 18 -7.76 -1.38 -7.54
CA THR A 18 -6.99 -1.58 -6.31
C THR A 18 -7.89 -1.90 -5.14
N VAL A 19 -9.08 -1.30 -5.07
CA VAL A 19 -10.07 -1.55 -4.01
C VAL A 19 -10.50 -3.00 -3.97
N ALA A 20 -10.83 -3.61 -5.12
CA ALA A 20 -11.20 -5.02 -5.17
C ALA A 20 -10.02 -5.92 -4.78
N ALA A 21 -8.83 -5.61 -5.29
CA ALA A 21 -7.61 -6.36 -4.97
C ALA A 21 -7.27 -6.33 -3.47
N GLU A 22 -7.37 -5.15 -2.85
CA GLU A 22 -7.10 -4.94 -1.42
C GLU A 22 -8.13 -5.66 -0.56
N HIS A 23 -9.42 -5.50 -0.86
CA HIS A 23 -10.51 -6.17 -0.16
C HIS A 23 -10.34 -7.70 -0.17
N ASP A 24 -10.09 -8.27 -1.35
CA ASP A 24 -9.99 -9.73 -1.51
C ASP A 24 -8.69 -10.29 -0.90
N THR A 25 -7.66 -9.45 -0.78
CA THR A 25 -6.37 -9.84 -0.18
C THR A 25 -6.34 -9.62 1.33
N GLN A 26 -7.22 -8.78 1.90
CA GLN A 26 -7.24 -8.51 3.34
C GLN A 26 -7.29 -9.79 4.20
N PRO A 27 -8.11 -10.83 3.89
CA PRO A 27 -8.14 -12.07 4.65
C PRO A 27 -6.90 -12.95 4.50
N LEU A 28 -6.04 -12.62 3.53
CA LEU A 28 -4.81 -13.36 3.19
C LEU A 28 -3.57 -12.81 3.89
N LEU A 29 -3.69 -11.68 4.60
CA LEU A 29 -2.61 -11.06 5.36
C LEU A 29 -2.38 -11.85 6.66
N GLY A 30 -1.43 -12.77 6.63
CA GLY A 30 -0.94 -13.49 7.79
C GLY A 30 0.04 -12.67 8.63
N ASP A 31 0.38 -13.19 9.81
CA ASP A 31 1.39 -12.58 10.71
C ASP A 31 2.79 -12.52 10.08
N ASP A 32 3.04 -13.35 9.07
CA ASP A 32 4.27 -13.39 8.30
C ASP A 32 4.35 -12.32 7.21
N VAL A 33 3.25 -11.63 6.88
CA VAL A 33 3.22 -10.58 5.85
C VAL A 33 3.59 -9.23 6.45
N VAL A 34 4.75 -8.69 6.05
CA VAL A 34 5.27 -7.41 6.56
C VAL A 34 4.87 -6.22 5.70
N LEU A 35 4.54 -6.44 4.43
CA LEU A 35 4.12 -5.41 3.50
C LEU A 35 3.21 -5.99 2.41
N ALA A 36 2.16 -5.26 2.03
CA ALA A 36 1.33 -5.61 0.87
C ALA A 36 1.09 -4.38 0.00
N ALA A 37 1.28 -4.54 -1.32
CA ALA A 37 1.17 -3.46 -2.29
C ALA A 37 0.36 -3.87 -3.51
N THR A 38 -0.52 -2.97 -3.97
CA THR A 38 -1.16 -3.07 -5.28
C THR A 38 -0.26 -2.47 -6.37
N HIS A 39 -0.20 -3.15 -7.51
CA HIS A 39 0.56 -2.75 -8.70
C HIS A 39 -0.37 -2.70 -9.90
N PHE A 40 -0.36 -1.60 -10.64
CA PHE A 40 -1.16 -1.49 -11.86
C PHE A 40 -0.42 -2.15 -13.01
N LEU A 41 -1.13 -2.96 -13.81
CA LEU A 41 -0.64 -3.62 -15.00
C LEU A 41 -1.18 -2.87 -16.23
N PRO A 42 -0.40 -1.95 -16.83
CA PRO A 42 -0.90 -1.06 -17.89
C PRO A 42 -1.41 -1.84 -19.10
N ASP A 43 -0.67 -2.87 -19.51
CA ASP A 43 -0.95 -3.64 -20.73
C ASP A 43 -2.17 -4.57 -20.59
N HIS A 44 -2.65 -4.78 -19.35
CA HIS A 44 -3.75 -5.70 -19.04
C HIS A 44 -4.96 -5.02 -18.41
N ALA A 45 -4.91 -3.71 -18.18
CA ALA A 45 -5.91 -2.97 -17.41
C ALA A 45 -6.29 -3.69 -16.11
N GLY A 46 -5.27 -4.26 -15.46
CA GLY A 46 -5.40 -5.15 -14.31
C GLY A 46 -4.61 -4.66 -13.10
N VAL A 47 -4.84 -5.29 -11.96
CA VAL A 47 -4.11 -5.04 -10.72
C VAL A 47 -3.52 -6.35 -10.23
N ALA A 48 -2.24 -6.30 -9.88
CA ALA A 48 -1.56 -7.34 -9.12
C ALA A 48 -1.41 -6.91 -7.66
N VAL A 49 -1.32 -7.88 -6.76
CA VAL A 49 -0.91 -7.65 -5.37
C VAL A 49 0.40 -8.38 -5.14
N VAL A 50 1.34 -7.70 -4.49
CA VAL A 50 2.57 -8.32 -4.01
C VAL A 50 2.55 -8.29 -2.49
N LEU A 51 2.71 -9.47 -1.89
CA LEU A 51 2.93 -9.65 -0.46
C LEU A 51 4.43 -9.87 -0.24
N GLU A 52 4.99 -9.12 0.69
CA GLU A 52 6.35 -9.33 1.19
C GLU A 52 6.26 -9.99 2.55
N CYS A 53 6.90 -11.17 2.68
CA CYS A 53 6.93 -11.94 3.91
C CYS A 53 8.17 -11.63 4.76
N THR A 54 8.11 -11.98 6.04
CA THR A 54 9.20 -11.81 7.01
C THR A 54 10.52 -12.46 6.61
N ASP A 55 10.49 -13.51 5.79
CA ASP A 55 11.67 -14.20 5.25
C ASP A 55 12.25 -13.54 3.98
N GLY A 56 11.66 -12.42 3.55
CA GLY A 56 12.02 -11.69 2.34
C GLY A 56 11.49 -12.31 1.05
N SER A 57 10.69 -13.37 1.12
CA SER A 57 10.00 -13.92 -0.04
C SER A 57 8.89 -12.98 -0.51
N LEU A 58 8.62 -13.01 -1.83
CA LEU A 58 7.52 -12.28 -2.44
C LEU A 58 6.49 -13.24 -3.00
N GLU A 59 5.24 -13.01 -2.67
CA GLU A 59 4.10 -13.67 -3.29
C GLU A 59 3.37 -12.69 -4.22
N VAL A 60 3.17 -13.08 -5.47
CA VAL A 60 2.48 -12.27 -6.47
C VAL A 60 1.12 -12.86 -6.79
N LEU A 61 0.07 -12.06 -6.61
CA LEU A 61 -1.32 -12.38 -6.88
C LEU A 61 -1.84 -11.56 -8.06
N GLY A 62 -2.76 -12.12 -8.85
CA GLY A 62 -3.40 -11.42 -9.97
C GLY A 62 -2.52 -11.17 -11.20
N ALA A 63 -1.29 -11.69 -11.21
CA ALA A 63 -0.40 -11.73 -12.36
C ALA A 63 0.30 -13.08 -12.47
N SER A 64 0.75 -13.45 -13.67
CA SER A 64 1.51 -14.67 -13.93
C SER A 64 2.57 -14.46 -15.02
N GLY A 65 3.53 -15.38 -15.09
CA GLY A 65 4.62 -15.34 -16.08
C GLY A 65 5.41 -14.03 -16.02
N PRO A 66 5.74 -13.42 -17.18
CA PRO A 66 6.54 -12.19 -17.25
C PRO A 66 5.96 -11.01 -16.45
N HIS A 67 4.64 -10.90 -16.34
CA HIS A 67 4.02 -9.80 -15.57
C HIS A 67 4.27 -9.94 -14.07
N ALA A 68 4.24 -11.18 -13.55
CA ALA A 68 4.56 -11.42 -12.16
C ALA A 68 6.03 -11.10 -11.87
N GLU A 69 6.94 -11.43 -12.79
CA GLU A 69 8.36 -11.11 -12.66
C GLU A 69 8.64 -9.60 -12.68
N ILE A 70 7.99 -8.86 -13.60
CA ILE A 70 8.10 -7.40 -13.69
C ILE A 70 7.61 -6.75 -12.41
N VAL A 71 6.40 -7.07 -11.96
CA VAL A 71 5.80 -6.50 -10.75
C VAL A 71 6.63 -6.83 -9.51
N ALA A 72 7.12 -8.07 -9.37
CA ALA A 72 8.03 -8.43 -8.28
C ALA A 72 9.35 -7.63 -8.36
N GLY A 73 9.87 -7.39 -9.57
CA GLY A 73 11.05 -6.56 -9.78
C GLY A 73 10.84 -5.11 -9.34
N GLU A 74 9.75 -4.47 -9.80
CA GLU A 74 9.40 -3.11 -9.44
C GLU A 74 9.14 -2.94 -7.94
N HIS A 75 8.51 -3.93 -7.31
CA HIS A 75 8.31 -3.98 -5.87
C HIS A 75 9.66 -4.04 -5.14
N ARG A 76 10.55 -4.97 -5.52
CA ARG A 76 11.90 -5.09 -4.92
C ARG A 76 12.71 -3.80 -5.06
N SER A 77 12.64 -3.14 -6.22
CA SER A 77 13.32 -1.86 -6.44
C SER A 77 12.59 -0.66 -5.85
N ARG A 78 11.39 -0.86 -5.28
CA ARG A 78 10.52 0.20 -4.76
C ARG A 78 10.32 1.33 -5.78
N THR A 79 10.11 0.96 -7.04
CA THR A 79 9.91 1.90 -8.15
C THR A 79 8.43 2.09 -8.50
N SER A 80 7.58 1.14 -8.12
CA SER A 80 6.13 1.17 -8.34
C SER A 80 5.43 0.42 -7.21
N GLY A 81 4.14 0.70 -7.02
CA GLY A 81 3.29 0.04 -6.04
C GLY A 81 2.66 1.02 -5.05
N ARG A 82 1.39 0.76 -4.68
CA ARG A 82 0.67 1.46 -3.60
C ARG A 82 0.50 0.50 -2.45
N VAL A 83 1.06 0.85 -1.31
CA VAL A 83 1.09 0.01 -0.13
C VAL A 83 -0.19 0.22 0.69
N PHE A 84 -0.81 -0.87 1.12
CA PHE A 84 -2.03 -0.85 1.95
C PHE A 84 -1.87 -1.62 3.27
N HIS A 85 -0.78 -2.40 3.39
CA HIS A 85 -0.34 -3.03 4.63
C HIS A 85 1.17 -2.87 4.75
N PHE A 86 1.67 -2.50 5.93
CA PHE A 86 3.10 -2.32 6.20
C PHE A 86 3.37 -2.38 7.70
N SER A 87 4.61 -2.70 8.09
CA SER A 87 4.98 -2.77 9.50
C SER A 87 4.65 -1.46 10.23
N GLY A 88 3.92 -1.59 11.35
CA GLY A 88 3.47 -0.47 12.18
C GLY A 88 2.15 0.18 11.74
N SER A 89 1.58 -0.16 10.57
CA SER A 89 0.35 0.47 10.07
C SER A 89 -0.86 0.28 10.99
N LEU A 90 -0.98 -0.89 11.62
CA LEU A 90 -2.08 -1.22 12.54
C LEU A 90 -2.01 -0.47 13.88
N LEU A 91 -0.86 0.14 14.19
CA LEU A 91 -0.66 0.93 15.41
C LEU A 91 -0.97 2.43 15.18
N LEU A 92 -1.30 2.82 13.94
CA LEU A 92 -1.60 4.20 13.61
C LEU A 92 -3.01 4.58 14.06
N GLU A 93 -3.07 5.47 15.04
CA GLU A 93 -4.31 6.14 15.45
C GLU A 93 -4.75 7.18 14.42
N GLU A 94 -5.95 7.74 14.61
CA GLU A 94 -6.54 8.74 13.71
C GLU A 94 -5.67 9.99 13.52
N GLU A 95 -4.86 10.33 14.52
CA GLU A 95 -3.87 11.40 14.48
C GLU A 95 -2.52 10.90 15.02
N VAL A 96 -1.44 11.26 14.34
CA VAL A 96 -0.06 10.95 14.72
C VAL A 96 0.86 12.09 14.27
N THR A 97 2.00 12.32 14.91
CA THR A 97 2.97 13.26 14.32
C THR A 97 3.71 12.61 13.15
N VAL A 98 4.20 13.41 12.22
CA VAL A 98 5.05 12.93 11.13
C VAL A 98 6.30 12.22 11.67
N ALA A 99 6.89 12.73 12.75
CA ALA A 99 8.02 12.09 13.42
C ALA A 99 7.67 10.69 13.94
N THR A 100 6.53 10.53 14.63
CA THR A 100 6.11 9.22 15.14
C THR A 100 5.84 8.25 13.99
N LEU A 101 5.16 8.68 12.92
CA LEU A 101 4.97 7.83 11.73
C LEU A 101 6.31 7.29 11.18
N LEU A 102 7.30 8.17 11.02
CA LEU A 102 8.59 7.82 10.44
C LEU A 102 9.44 6.92 11.37
N THR A 103 9.23 6.97 12.68
CA THR A 103 10.00 6.17 13.65
C THR A 103 9.33 4.84 14.00
N THR A 104 8.01 4.71 13.83
CA THR A 104 7.26 3.51 14.23
C THR A 104 6.78 2.67 13.05
N THR A 105 6.97 3.13 11.81
CA THR A 105 6.52 2.43 10.61
C THR A 105 7.61 2.35 9.55
N SER A 106 7.37 1.53 8.52
CA SER A 106 8.27 1.41 7.37
C SER A 106 8.22 2.60 6.38
N VAL A 107 7.47 3.67 6.68
CA VAL A 107 7.42 4.86 5.81
C VAL A 107 8.76 5.58 5.87
N ASP A 108 9.42 5.72 4.71
CA ASP A 108 10.74 6.34 4.60
C ASP A 108 10.65 7.87 4.58
N VAL A 109 9.57 8.44 4.05
CA VAL A 109 9.45 9.88 3.83
C VAL A 109 7.99 10.33 3.76
N VAL A 110 7.70 11.48 4.38
CA VAL A 110 6.44 12.22 4.23
C VAL A 110 6.71 13.48 3.44
N GLU A 111 5.91 13.74 2.41
CA GLU A 111 6.00 14.99 1.64
C GLU A 111 4.62 15.57 1.32
N GLY A 112 4.57 16.89 1.21
CA GLY A 112 3.45 17.60 0.61
C GLY A 112 3.49 17.54 -0.92
N LEU A 113 2.40 18.00 -1.55
CA LEU A 113 2.32 18.17 -3.00
C LEU A 113 3.53 18.93 -3.56
N GLY A 114 4.02 18.49 -4.71
CA GLY A 114 5.21 19.07 -5.36
C GLY A 114 6.54 18.75 -4.67
N GLY A 115 6.58 17.79 -3.74
CA GLY A 115 7.79 17.41 -3.01
C GLY A 115 8.12 18.33 -1.84
N THR A 116 7.12 19.05 -1.33
CA THR A 116 7.32 20.02 -0.24
C THR A 116 7.67 19.28 1.06
N PRO A 117 8.77 19.63 1.76
CA PRO A 117 9.08 19.06 3.05
C PRO A 117 7.97 19.32 4.07
N VAL A 118 7.70 18.34 4.94
CA VAL A 118 6.70 18.45 6.00
C VAL A 118 7.42 18.49 7.34
N ASP A 119 7.00 19.40 8.22
CA ASP A 119 7.53 19.51 9.58
C ASP A 119 7.32 18.19 10.34
N PRO A 120 8.36 17.56 10.92
CA PRO A 120 8.21 16.33 11.70
C PRO A 120 7.26 16.46 12.90
N SER A 121 7.07 17.67 13.43
CA SER A 121 6.12 17.96 14.52
C SER A 121 4.68 18.16 14.05
N ALA A 122 4.45 18.28 12.74
CA ALA A 122 3.10 18.42 12.20
C ALA A 122 2.26 17.19 12.53
N VAL A 123 1.02 17.43 12.96
CA VAL A 123 0.03 16.37 13.19
C VAL A 123 -0.53 15.93 11.83
N LEU A 124 -0.37 14.66 11.54
CA LEU A 124 -0.95 13.93 10.42
C LEU A 124 -2.30 13.33 10.83
N VAL A 125 -3.35 13.75 10.15
CA VAL A 125 -4.68 13.12 10.21
C VAL A 125 -4.69 11.91 9.27
N THR A 126 -4.62 10.72 9.85
CA THR A 126 -4.54 9.43 9.14
C THR A 126 -5.92 8.91 8.74
N ARG A 127 -6.95 9.16 9.56
CA ARG A 127 -8.28 8.49 9.46
C ARG A 127 -8.19 6.97 9.42
N ARG A 128 -7.12 6.38 9.98
CA ARG A 128 -6.79 4.96 9.86
C ARG A 128 -6.73 4.47 8.39
N PHE A 129 -6.45 5.38 7.46
CA PHE A 129 -6.31 5.12 6.04
C PHE A 129 -5.03 5.77 5.51
N VAL A 130 -3.95 4.99 5.50
CA VAL A 130 -2.61 5.45 5.13
C VAL A 130 -2.13 4.60 3.96
N ARG A 131 -2.03 5.21 2.78
CA ARG A 131 -1.65 4.53 1.53
C ARG A 131 -0.37 5.14 0.93
N PRO A 132 0.81 4.80 1.47
CA PRO A 132 2.06 5.27 0.91
C PRO A 132 2.36 4.56 -0.41
N THR A 133 3.21 5.16 -1.24
CA THR A 133 3.59 4.63 -2.55
C THR A 133 5.09 4.40 -2.63
N PHE A 134 5.49 3.36 -3.37
CA PHE A 134 6.87 3.18 -3.75
C PHE A 134 7.23 4.14 -4.88
N THR A 135 8.24 4.98 -4.66
CA THR A 135 8.75 5.90 -5.66
C THR A 135 10.21 6.23 -5.35
N GLY A 136 11.09 6.13 -6.35
CA GLY A 136 12.50 6.49 -6.20
C GLY A 136 13.24 5.66 -5.15
N GLY A 137 12.89 4.38 -5.00
CA GLY A 137 13.54 3.50 -4.03
C GLY A 137 13.04 3.65 -2.59
N ARG A 138 11.99 4.45 -2.35
CA ARG A 138 11.48 4.79 -1.01
C ARG A 138 9.98 4.55 -0.91
N LEU A 139 9.52 4.20 0.29
CA LEU A 139 8.11 4.19 0.68
C LEU A 139 7.71 5.59 1.14
N ARG A 140 6.90 6.25 0.33
CA ARG A 140 6.59 7.68 0.47
C ARG A 140 5.12 7.89 0.77
N LEU A 141 4.82 8.66 1.81
CA LEU A 141 3.48 9.12 2.09
C LEU A 141 3.28 10.56 1.59
N LEU A 142 2.40 10.73 0.62
CA LEU A 142 1.99 12.05 0.13
C LEU A 142 0.87 12.61 1.02
N VAL A 143 1.02 13.86 1.44
CA VAL A 143 0.07 14.57 2.30
C VAL A 143 -0.38 15.90 1.70
N ARG A 144 -1.47 16.42 2.22
CA ARG A 144 -2.02 17.75 1.88
C ARG A 144 -2.25 18.58 3.14
N PRO A 145 -2.23 19.92 3.04
CA PRO A 145 -2.57 20.78 4.17
C PRO A 145 -3.96 20.47 4.74
N ALA A 146 -4.09 20.57 6.05
CA ALA A 146 -5.33 20.44 6.80
C ALA A 146 -5.48 21.60 7.81
N ALA A 147 -6.67 21.75 8.39
CA ALA A 147 -6.97 22.87 9.27
C ALA A 147 -6.08 22.89 10.53
N GLY A 148 -5.72 24.10 10.97
CA GLY A 148 -4.94 24.31 12.20
C GLY A 148 -3.48 23.88 12.11
N GLY A 149 -2.84 24.04 10.94
CA GLY A 149 -1.43 23.69 10.75
C GLY A 149 -1.14 22.19 10.65
N ARG A 150 -2.19 21.38 10.50
CA ARG A 150 -2.10 19.92 10.33
C ARG A 150 -1.84 19.55 8.87
N VAL A 151 -1.53 18.28 8.65
CA VAL A 151 -1.56 17.64 7.33
C VAL A 151 -2.48 16.43 7.36
N ALA A 152 -2.97 16.00 6.20
CA ALA A 152 -3.78 14.80 6.06
C ALA A 152 -3.22 13.93 4.93
N CYS A 153 -3.43 12.62 5.00
CA CYS A 153 -3.17 11.73 3.85
C CYS A 153 -3.82 12.31 2.58
N PHE A 154 -3.09 12.25 1.47
CA PHE A 154 -3.60 12.69 0.19
C PHE A 154 -4.78 11.81 -0.26
N GLU A 155 -4.62 10.50 -0.17
CA GLU A 155 -5.70 9.54 -0.45
C GLU A 155 -6.76 9.54 0.66
N GLN A 156 -8.02 9.30 0.28
CA GLN A 156 -9.16 9.20 1.20
C GLN A 156 -9.80 7.81 1.07
N PRO A 157 -10.33 7.23 2.16
CA PRO A 157 -10.93 5.89 2.15
C PRO A 157 -12.15 5.81 1.22
N ASP A 158 -12.97 6.87 1.20
CA ASP A 158 -14.13 7.01 0.34
C ASP A 158 -13.97 8.27 -0.51
N PRO A 159 -13.27 8.21 -1.67
CA PRO A 159 -13.27 9.34 -2.57
C PRO A 159 -14.72 9.62 -2.97
N THR A 160 -15.18 10.86 -2.77
CA THR A 160 -16.53 11.28 -3.19
C THR A 160 -16.76 10.79 -4.61
N PRO A 161 -17.85 10.06 -4.91
CA PRO A 161 -18.10 9.52 -6.24
C PRO A 161 -18.44 10.65 -7.20
N CYS A 162 -17.43 11.39 -7.66
CA CYS A 162 -17.59 12.41 -8.69
C CYS A 162 -17.45 11.83 -10.11
N CYS A 163 -17.13 10.53 -10.25
CA CYS A 163 -16.92 9.90 -11.56
C CYS A 163 -17.84 8.71 -11.86
N ALA A 164 -18.91 8.47 -11.10
CA ALA A 164 -19.89 7.41 -11.42
C ALA A 164 -20.96 7.82 -12.46
N ALA A 165 -20.92 9.05 -13.00
CA ALA A 165 -21.96 9.60 -13.85
C ALA A 165 -21.45 10.21 -15.17
N HIS A 166 -20.51 9.53 -15.84
CA HIS A 166 -20.23 9.82 -17.24
C HIS A 166 -20.41 8.52 -18.06
N SER A 167 -21.56 8.50 -18.72
CA SER A 167 -22.06 7.54 -19.71
C SER A 167 -21.12 7.35 -20.90
#